data_AF-J4C454-F1
#
_entry.id   AF-J4C454-F1
#
_cell.length_a   1.000
_cell.length_b   1.000
_cell.length_c   1.000
_cell.angle_alpha   90.00
_cell.angle_beta   90.00
_cell.angle_gamma   90.00
#
_symmetry.space_group_name_H-M   'P 1'
#
loop_
_entity.id
_entity.type
_entity.pdbx_description
1 polymer ?
#
loop_
_entity_poly.entity_id
_entity_poly.type
_entity_poly.pdbx_seq_one_letter_code
_entity_poly.pdbx_strand_id
1 'polypeptide(L)'
;MEEIELVSVNKSYTSGNAKITVFIEPFEECPSFEKVTFKIKYDDGLWPEDGLLKFLLRDYYHHFYFFLVNSGTFVYDINDSLLDAVEVYYYNLNHKNPLVVGFASLGKATAYFSFDELRNSKVSSVIGDSFSRSELPNLLISLNAIINSKIRFFQSEGTNRGIKSMFEFVGVFKVVIYTPDLGQGFSEHRLFSNNLFDKYKSFNKIGSDMLSRLSSKDFNSIHVYYTYDRRVSLMVDFIDDCRKYQFLRVGEDSWDFQAFDDFETDEQLVLKLSNLYRGLKFKVSRPISHGHVLLDVMDIDGVEVTRVRRFSYRGLYLGLFFGFVFFLSFLLLYFLLANYEFIGPFLRIRI
;
A
#
# COMPACT_ATOMS: atom_id res chain seq x y z
N MET A 1 17.66 28.42 -0.30
CA MET A 1 16.22 28.23 -0.56
C MET A 1 16.03 26.74 -0.73
N GLU A 2 15.34 26.09 0.21
CA GLU A 2 15.18 24.63 0.22
C GLU A 2 14.07 24.19 -0.74
N GLU A 3 14.35 23.18 -1.55
CA GLU A 3 13.39 22.57 -2.47
C GLU A 3 12.46 21.63 -1.68
N ILE A 4 11.14 21.78 -1.87
CA ILE A 4 10.17 20.91 -1.21
C ILE A 4 9.84 19.76 -2.15
N GLU A 5 10.39 18.59 -1.86
CA GLU A 5 9.99 17.33 -2.50
C GLU A 5 8.58 16.94 -2.04
N LEU A 6 7.61 17.04 -2.94
CA LEU A 6 6.19 16.73 -2.69
C LEU A 6 5.90 15.22 -2.65
N VAL A 7 6.92 14.41 -2.41
CA VAL A 7 6.85 12.94 -2.33
C VAL A 7 7.03 12.45 -0.88
N SER A 8 7.34 13.36 0.04
CA SER A 8 7.78 13.02 1.39
C SER A 8 6.63 13.07 2.41
N VAL A 9 6.35 11.89 2.96
CA VAL A 9 5.34 11.61 4.00
C VAL A 9 5.68 12.33 5.31
N ASN A 10 4.68 13.02 5.87
CA ASN A 10 4.66 13.61 7.22
C ASN A 10 5.93 14.36 7.62
N LYS A 11 6.28 15.41 6.87
CA LYS A 11 7.33 16.35 7.26
C LYS A 11 6.83 17.79 7.23
N SER A 12 7.27 18.55 8.23
CA SER A 12 7.17 20.00 8.22
C SER A 12 8.41 20.55 7.52
N TYR A 13 8.23 21.33 6.48
CA TYR A 13 9.31 22.07 5.83
C TYR A 13 9.26 23.52 6.30
N THR A 14 10.40 24.04 6.73
CA THR A 14 10.60 25.46 7.03
C THR A 14 11.55 26.04 6.00
N SER A 15 10.98 26.64 4.95
CA SER A 15 11.69 27.63 4.16
C SER A 15 11.60 28.95 4.92
N GLY A 16 12.62 29.81 4.88
CA GLY A 16 12.76 30.97 5.77
C GLY A 16 11.55 31.93 5.89
N ASN A 17 10.57 31.86 4.98
CA ASN A 17 9.37 32.71 4.97
C ASN A 17 8.03 31.93 5.02
N ALA A 18 8.03 30.59 5.05
CA ALA A 18 6.82 29.79 5.09
C ALA A 18 7.02 28.39 5.70
N LYS A 19 6.00 27.95 6.45
CA LYS A 19 5.85 26.61 7.00
C LYS A 19 4.85 25.81 6.17
N ILE A 20 5.27 24.63 5.70
CA ILE A 20 4.40 23.70 4.97
C ILE A 20 4.06 22.50 5.84
N THR A 21 2.77 22.18 5.94
CA THR A 21 2.26 20.99 6.63
C THR A 21 1.56 20.07 5.63
N VAL A 22 1.92 18.79 5.65
CA VAL A 22 1.40 17.78 4.72
C VAL A 22 0.32 16.95 5.41
N PHE A 23 -0.80 16.76 4.73
CA PHE A 23 -1.90 15.89 5.14
C PHE A 23 -2.17 14.89 4.02
N ILE A 24 -2.40 13.63 4.38
CA ILE A 24 -2.79 12.57 3.43
C ILE A 24 -4.12 12.01 3.90
N GLU A 25 -5.10 12.01 3.03
CA GLU A 25 -6.43 11.50 3.31
C GLU A 25 -6.99 10.74 2.09
N PRO A 26 -7.85 9.72 2.28
CA PRO A 26 -8.61 9.14 1.19
C PRO A 26 -9.48 10.22 0.53
N PHE A 27 -9.62 10.17 -0.79
CA PHE A 27 -10.56 11.03 -1.49
C PHE A 27 -11.99 10.52 -1.24
N GLU A 28 -12.79 11.27 -0.49
CA GLU A 28 -14.09 10.81 0.03
C GLU A 28 -15.04 10.31 -1.06
N GLU A 29 -15.08 11.00 -2.19
CA GLU A 29 -15.95 10.68 -3.32
C GLU A 29 -15.48 9.41 -4.07
N CYS A 30 -14.20 9.05 -3.96
CA CYS A 30 -13.64 7.85 -4.58
C CYS A 30 -12.37 7.37 -3.85
N PRO A 31 -12.50 6.54 -2.81
CA PRO A 31 -11.40 6.15 -1.90
C PRO A 31 -10.25 5.34 -2.53
N SER A 32 -10.42 4.90 -3.78
CA SER A 32 -9.33 4.37 -4.60
C SER A 32 -8.28 5.42 -4.94
N PHE A 33 -8.59 6.70 -4.73
CA PHE A 33 -7.67 7.80 -4.83
C PHE A 33 -7.34 8.35 -3.44
N GLU A 34 -6.12 8.85 -3.30
CA GLU A 34 -5.70 9.63 -2.15
C GLU A 34 -5.53 11.09 -2.54
N LYS A 35 -5.72 11.96 -1.56
CA LYS A 35 -5.45 13.38 -1.64
C LYS A 35 -4.31 13.72 -0.69
N VAL A 36 -3.24 14.28 -1.24
CA VAL A 36 -2.12 14.83 -0.49
C VAL A 36 -2.25 16.36 -0.49
N THR A 37 -2.48 16.95 0.67
CA THR A 37 -2.64 18.40 0.83
C THR A 37 -1.41 19.01 1.49
N PHE A 38 -0.77 19.95 0.81
CA PHE A 38 0.33 20.75 1.30
C PHE A 38 -0.22 22.11 1.74
N LYS A 39 -0.56 22.26 3.02
CA LYS A 39 -1.00 23.54 3.59
C LYS A 39 0.19 24.44 3.84
N ILE A 40 0.07 25.70 3.43
CA ILE A 40 1.15 26.69 3.47
C ILE A 40 0.77 27.76 4.47
N LYS A 41 1.66 28.02 5.44
CA LYS A 41 1.51 29.10 6.40
C LYS A 41 2.71 30.03 6.28
N TYR A 42 2.47 31.28 5.90
CA TYR A 42 3.52 32.29 5.79
C TYR A 42 3.85 32.88 7.16
N ASP A 43 5.12 33.14 7.42
CA ASP A 43 5.55 33.92 8.57
C ASP A 43 5.34 35.42 8.21
N ASP A 44 4.62 36.13 9.07
CA ASP A 44 4.25 37.56 8.91
C ASP A 44 3.57 37.97 7.59
N GLY A 45 2.99 37.00 6.85
CA GLY A 45 2.32 37.25 5.57
C GLY A 45 3.27 37.63 4.42
N LEU A 46 4.57 37.45 4.60
CA LEU A 46 5.58 37.82 3.61
C LEU A 46 5.83 36.66 2.63
N TRP A 47 5.53 36.93 1.36
CA TRP A 47 5.86 36.07 0.24
C TRP A 47 7.40 36.01 0.05
N PRO A 48 7.97 34.95 -0.55
CA PRO A 48 9.37 34.96 -0.98
C PRO A 48 9.67 36.22 -1.81
N GLU A 49 10.79 36.90 -1.56
CA GLU A 49 11.17 38.14 -2.26
C GLU A 49 11.28 37.97 -3.77
N ASP A 50 11.56 36.74 -4.24
CA ASP A 50 11.63 36.41 -5.66
C ASP A 50 10.26 36.12 -6.29
N GLY A 51 9.20 36.09 -5.49
CA GLY A 51 7.86 35.82 -5.98
C GLY A 51 7.54 34.33 -6.11
N LEU A 52 8.44 33.40 -5.76
CA LEU A 52 8.38 32.04 -6.29
C LEU A 52 8.28 30.97 -5.20
N LEU A 53 7.19 30.20 -5.20
CA LEU A 53 7.17 28.89 -4.55
C LEU A 53 7.57 27.80 -5.54
N LYS A 54 8.57 27.00 -5.17
CA LYS A 54 9.08 25.88 -5.96
C LYS A 54 8.52 24.57 -5.44
N PHE A 55 7.72 23.92 -6.26
CA PHE A 55 7.20 22.59 -6.01
C PHE A 55 7.91 21.57 -6.88
N LEU A 56 8.35 20.47 -6.25
CA LEU A 56 9.00 19.36 -6.93
C LEU A 56 8.07 18.14 -6.92
N LEU A 57 7.47 17.82 -8.07
CA LEU A 57 6.70 16.59 -8.26
C LEU A 57 7.56 15.54 -8.95
N ARG A 58 7.41 14.28 -8.54
CA ARG A 58 8.13 13.15 -9.11
C ARG A 58 7.15 12.23 -9.84
N ASP A 59 7.50 11.85 -11.07
CA ASP A 59 6.72 10.85 -11.81
C ASP A 59 7.27 9.41 -11.64
N TYR A 60 6.59 8.47 -12.30
CA TYR A 60 6.99 7.07 -12.40
C TYR A 60 8.42 6.85 -12.90
N TYR A 61 8.87 7.66 -13.86
CA TYR A 61 10.19 7.58 -14.47
C TYR A 61 11.27 8.30 -13.65
N HIS A 62 10.92 8.80 -12.47
CA HIS A 62 11.80 9.58 -11.60
C HIS A 62 12.24 10.90 -12.22
N HIS A 63 11.46 11.44 -13.15
CA HIS A 63 11.59 12.81 -13.57
C HIS A 63 11.03 13.71 -12.48
N PHE A 64 11.76 14.80 -12.26
CA PHE A 64 11.37 15.84 -11.34
C PHE A 64 10.81 17.00 -12.13
N TYR A 65 9.61 17.44 -11.76
CA TYR A 65 8.92 18.55 -12.38
C TYR A 65 8.89 19.71 -11.42
N PHE A 66 9.38 20.85 -11.91
CA PHE A 66 9.42 22.10 -11.21
C PHE A 66 8.23 22.94 -11.64
N PHE A 67 7.44 23.36 -10.68
CA PHE A 67 6.42 24.37 -10.92
C PHE A 67 6.72 25.57 -10.03
N LEU A 68 6.77 26.74 -10.68
CA LEU A 68 6.93 28.01 -10.03
C LEU A 68 5.53 28.63 -9.88
N VAL A 69 5.16 29.01 -8.67
CA VAL A 69 3.97 29.84 -8.46
C VAL A 69 4.46 31.26 -8.27
N ASN A 70 4.30 32.12 -9.30
CA ASN A 70 4.59 33.55 -9.22
C ASN A 70 3.34 34.41 -9.41
N SER A 71 3.30 35.56 -8.73
CA SER A 71 2.62 36.73 -9.28
C SER A 71 3.44 37.23 -10.49
N GLY A 72 3.25 36.60 -11.65
CA GLY A 72 3.84 37.06 -12.92
C GLY A 72 5.08 36.28 -13.38
N THR A 73 4.95 35.65 -14.54
CA THR A 73 5.87 34.84 -15.34
C THR A 73 6.40 33.47 -14.81
N PHE A 74 5.56 32.77 -14.04
CA PHE A 74 5.14 31.36 -14.26
C PHE A 74 3.69 31.30 -13.75
N VAL A 75 2.73 31.51 -14.65
CA VAL A 75 1.52 32.28 -14.30
C VAL A 75 0.29 31.42 -14.47
N TYR A 76 -0.05 30.66 -13.44
CA TYR A 76 -1.45 30.75 -13.09
C TYR A 76 -1.63 32.15 -12.52
N ASP A 77 -2.51 32.95 -13.13
CA ASP A 77 -2.96 34.21 -12.55
C ASP A 77 -3.80 33.86 -11.31
N ILE A 78 -3.11 33.50 -10.23
CA ILE A 78 -3.72 33.48 -8.91
C ILE A 78 -3.84 34.96 -8.56
N ASN A 79 -4.81 35.65 -9.15
CA ASN A 79 -5.21 37.04 -8.91
C ASN A 79 -4.65 37.56 -7.56
N ASP A 80 -3.50 38.24 -7.49
CA ASP A 80 -2.86 38.85 -6.29
C ASP A 80 -3.04 38.18 -4.90
N SER A 81 -3.36 36.89 -4.79
CA SER A 81 -3.79 36.26 -3.54
C SER A 81 -2.89 35.10 -3.19
N LEU A 82 -2.44 35.09 -1.93
CA LEU A 82 -1.55 34.07 -1.40
C LEU A 82 -2.16 32.66 -1.57
N LEU A 83 -1.29 31.72 -1.96
CA LEU A 83 -1.62 30.30 -2.04
C LEU A 83 -1.77 29.74 -0.62
N ASP A 84 -2.92 29.15 -0.31
CA ASP A 84 -3.22 28.55 1.00
C ASP A 84 -2.82 27.07 1.03
N ALA A 85 -3.06 26.36 -0.08
CA ALA A 85 -2.70 24.95 -0.19
C ALA A 85 -2.45 24.49 -1.63
N VAL A 86 -1.65 23.42 -1.75
CA VAL A 86 -1.57 22.60 -2.97
C VAL A 86 -2.17 21.24 -2.66
N GLU A 87 -3.10 20.80 -3.49
CA GLU A 87 -3.72 19.47 -3.41
C GLU A 87 -3.16 18.61 -4.53
N VAL A 88 -2.72 17.40 -4.24
CA VAL A 88 -2.24 16.46 -5.27
C VAL A 88 -2.98 15.15 -5.10
N TYR A 89 -3.56 14.67 -6.20
CA TYR A 89 -4.37 13.46 -6.21
C TYR A 89 -3.61 12.32 -6.88
N TYR A 90 -3.57 11.16 -6.20
CA TYR A 90 -2.90 9.96 -6.67
C TYR A 90 -3.85 8.77 -6.62
N TYR A 91 -3.52 7.72 -7.38
CA TYR A 91 -4.08 6.40 -7.13
C TYR A 91 -3.41 5.80 -5.89
N ASN A 92 -4.19 5.30 -4.93
CA ASN A 92 -3.71 4.86 -3.61
C ASN A 92 -2.75 3.66 -3.63
N LEU A 93 -2.64 2.93 -4.75
CA LEU A 93 -1.63 1.87 -4.94
C LEU A 93 -0.46 2.30 -5.82
N ASN A 94 -0.45 3.54 -6.33
CA ASN A 94 0.65 4.12 -7.09
C ASN A 94 0.83 5.63 -6.87
N HIS A 95 1.55 5.98 -5.80
CA HIS A 95 1.83 7.38 -5.42
C HIS A 95 2.96 8.00 -6.25
N LYS A 96 3.52 7.26 -7.21
CA LYS A 96 4.58 7.79 -8.09
C LYS A 96 4.03 8.62 -9.24
N ASN A 97 2.72 8.61 -9.48
CA ASN A 97 2.09 9.28 -10.61
C ASN A 97 1.00 10.21 -10.11
N PRO A 98 1.31 11.51 -9.95
CA PRO A 98 0.27 12.50 -9.74
C PRO A 98 -0.71 12.46 -10.92
N LEU A 99 -2.00 12.46 -10.63
CA LEU A 99 -3.05 12.51 -11.65
C LEU A 99 -3.53 13.96 -11.84
N VAL A 100 -3.85 14.62 -10.74
CA VAL A 100 -4.38 15.98 -10.71
C VAL A 100 -3.67 16.80 -9.65
N VAL A 101 -3.43 18.07 -9.95
CA VAL A 101 -2.91 19.06 -9.00
C VAL A 101 -3.91 20.20 -8.88
N GLY A 102 -4.28 20.54 -7.65
CA GLY A 102 -5.14 21.67 -7.30
C GLY A 102 -4.35 22.77 -6.61
N PHE A 103 -4.58 24.02 -7.00
CA PHE A 103 -4.01 25.20 -6.36
C PHE A 103 -5.13 25.96 -5.65
N ALA A 104 -5.09 25.98 -4.32
CA ALA A 104 -6.07 26.63 -3.47
C ALA A 104 -5.52 27.97 -2.96
N SER A 105 -6.24 29.05 -3.18
CA SER A 105 -5.83 30.41 -2.82
C SER A 105 -6.79 31.00 -1.80
N LEU A 106 -6.27 31.88 -0.94
CA LEU A 106 -7.06 32.44 0.16
C LEU A 106 -8.31 33.16 -0.37
N GLY A 107 -9.49 32.71 0.06
CA GLY A 107 -10.77 33.32 -0.32
C GLY A 107 -11.24 33.04 -1.75
N LYS A 108 -10.64 32.07 -2.45
CA LYS A 108 -11.01 31.69 -3.82
C LYS A 108 -11.26 30.20 -3.97
N ALA A 109 -11.93 29.84 -5.06
CA ALA A 109 -12.08 28.46 -5.46
C ALA A 109 -10.73 27.86 -5.88
N THR A 110 -10.53 26.59 -5.53
CA THR A 110 -9.37 25.80 -5.97
C THR A 110 -9.43 25.59 -7.48
N ALA A 111 -8.31 25.84 -8.17
CA ALA A 111 -8.16 25.53 -9.59
C ALA A 111 -7.44 24.20 -9.76
N TYR A 112 -8.04 23.28 -10.50
CA TYR A 112 -7.50 21.94 -10.72
C TYR A 112 -7.00 21.75 -12.14
N PHE A 113 -5.91 21.01 -12.28
CA PHE A 113 -5.24 20.72 -13.56
C PHE A 113 -4.83 19.26 -13.63
N SER A 114 -4.86 18.68 -14.84
CA SER A 114 -4.23 17.38 -15.03
C SER A 114 -2.71 17.54 -14.89
N PHE A 115 -2.07 16.54 -14.29
CA PHE A 115 -0.61 16.59 -14.11
C PHE A 115 0.14 16.58 -15.45
N ASP A 116 -0.38 15.86 -16.45
CA ASP A 116 0.21 15.80 -17.80
C ASP A 116 0.17 17.15 -18.52
N GLU A 117 -0.90 17.93 -18.37
CA GLU A 117 -0.97 19.30 -18.92
C GLU A 117 0.01 20.22 -18.22
N LEU A 118 0.07 20.18 -16.89
CA LEU A 118 1.06 20.95 -16.12
C LEU A 118 2.48 20.62 -16.59
N ARG A 119 2.82 19.33 -16.69
CA ARG A 119 4.11 18.86 -17.19
C ARG A 119 4.46 19.42 -18.56
N ASN A 120 3.52 19.35 -19.51
CA ASN A 120 3.78 19.69 -20.91
C ASN A 120 3.67 21.19 -21.18
N SER A 121 3.10 21.96 -20.26
CA SER A 121 3.00 23.41 -20.36
C SER A 121 4.39 24.04 -20.37
N LYS A 122 4.56 25.08 -21.20
CA LYS A 122 5.76 25.90 -21.11
C LYS A 122 5.61 26.81 -19.88
N VAL A 123 6.71 27.06 -19.21
CA VAL A 123 6.92 27.98 -18.06
C VAL A 123 6.21 29.35 -18.21
N SER A 124 5.82 29.76 -19.43
CA SER A 124 5.18 31.05 -19.74
C SER A 124 3.77 30.97 -20.36
N SER A 125 3.11 29.81 -20.42
CA SER A 125 1.76 29.68 -21.02
C SER A 125 0.64 29.73 -19.98
N VAL A 126 -0.40 30.54 -20.23
CA VAL A 126 -1.67 30.49 -19.49
C VAL A 126 -2.35 29.15 -19.80
N ILE A 127 -2.64 28.37 -18.76
CA ILE A 127 -3.40 27.11 -18.89
C ILE A 127 -4.88 27.45 -18.70
N GLY A 128 -5.64 27.48 -19.79
CA GLY A 128 -7.07 27.84 -19.79
C GLY A 128 -8.01 26.71 -19.34
N ASP A 129 -7.51 25.48 -19.23
CA ASP A 129 -8.33 24.28 -19.04
C ASP A 129 -8.39 23.82 -17.57
N SER A 130 -8.50 24.77 -16.64
CA SER A 130 -8.77 24.41 -15.24
C SER A 130 -10.19 23.87 -15.10
N PHE A 131 -10.38 22.78 -14.37
CA PHE A 131 -11.69 22.19 -14.12
C PHE A 131 -12.16 22.41 -12.68
N SER A 132 -13.46 22.26 -12.49
CA SER A 132 -14.12 22.43 -11.20
C SER A 132 -13.96 21.19 -10.32
N ARG A 133 -14.14 21.37 -9.00
CA ARG A 133 -14.11 20.25 -8.04
C ARG A 133 -15.12 19.14 -8.38
N SER A 134 -16.29 19.49 -8.92
CA SER A 134 -17.33 18.52 -9.29
C SER A 134 -16.91 17.56 -10.42
N GLU A 135 -15.95 17.96 -11.24
CA GLU A 135 -15.45 17.14 -12.36
C GLU A 135 -14.35 16.17 -11.93
N LEU A 136 -13.78 16.41 -10.74
CA LEU A 136 -12.61 15.71 -10.22
C LEU A 136 -12.78 14.18 -10.16
N PRO A 137 -13.90 13.60 -9.69
CA PRO A 137 -14.03 12.13 -9.62
C PRO A 137 -13.91 11.46 -11.00
N ASN A 138 -14.65 11.95 -12.00
CA ASN A 138 -14.63 11.39 -13.35
C ASN A 138 -13.27 11.58 -14.04
N LEU A 139 -12.62 12.71 -13.78
CA LEU A 139 -11.30 12.97 -14.34
C LEU A 139 -10.24 12.06 -13.73
N LEU A 140 -10.24 11.87 -12.41
CA LEU A 140 -9.32 10.95 -11.74
C LEU A 140 -9.45 9.53 -12.29
N ILE A 141 -10.69 9.05 -12.49
CA ILE A 141 -10.97 7.75 -13.13
C ILE A 141 -10.36 7.68 -14.53
N SER A 142 -10.62 8.69 -15.35
CA SER A 142 -10.18 8.74 -16.74
C SER A 142 -8.64 8.78 -16.86
N LEU A 143 -7.98 9.60 -16.06
CA LEU A 143 -6.52 9.71 -16.02
C LEU A 143 -5.87 8.43 -15.46
N ASN A 144 -6.48 7.82 -14.43
CA ASN A 144 -6.01 6.57 -13.85
C ASN A 144 -6.01 5.42 -14.86
N ALA A 145 -7.05 5.33 -15.70
CA ALA A 145 -7.16 4.32 -16.74
C ALA A 145 -6.03 4.42 -17.78
N ILE A 146 -5.53 5.63 -18.04
CA ILE A 146 -4.42 5.89 -18.97
C ILE A 146 -3.07 5.59 -18.31
N ILE A 147 -2.87 6.04 -17.07
CA ILE A 147 -1.56 6.06 -16.42
C ILE A 147 -1.24 4.77 -15.67
N ASN A 148 -2.23 4.18 -14.99
CA ASN A 148 -2.02 3.04 -14.09
C ASN A 148 -2.53 1.71 -14.68
N SER A 149 -3.18 1.74 -15.85
CA SER A 149 -3.78 0.58 -16.53
C SER A 149 -4.79 -0.20 -15.67
N LYS A 150 -5.43 -1.21 -16.25
CA LYS A 150 -6.30 -2.15 -15.52
C LYS A 150 -5.91 -3.60 -15.79
N ILE A 151 -6.25 -4.48 -14.85
CA ILE A 151 -6.12 -5.93 -14.88
C ILE A 151 -7.32 -6.52 -15.59
N ARG A 152 -7.08 -7.21 -16.69
CA ARG A 152 -8.10 -8.07 -17.31
C ARG A 152 -8.16 -9.40 -16.59
N PHE A 153 -9.30 -9.68 -15.97
CA PHE A 153 -9.53 -10.93 -15.24
C PHE A 153 -10.18 -11.99 -16.13
N PHE A 154 -9.58 -13.19 -16.18
CA PHE A 154 -10.05 -14.31 -16.97
C PHE A 154 -10.54 -15.44 -16.07
N GLN A 155 -11.77 -15.89 -16.31
CA GLN A 155 -12.41 -17.00 -15.58
C GLN A 155 -11.99 -18.37 -16.16
N SER A 156 -10.70 -18.54 -16.43
CA SER A 156 -10.16 -19.76 -17.03
C SER A 156 -8.81 -20.08 -16.43
N GLU A 157 -8.26 -21.22 -16.82
CA GLU A 157 -6.85 -21.50 -16.60
C GLU A 157 -5.99 -20.67 -17.55
N GLY A 158 -4.83 -20.25 -17.06
CA GLY A 158 -3.82 -19.56 -17.86
C GLY A 158 -2.63 -19.13 -17.02
N THR A 159 -1.78 -18.29 -17.62
CA THR A 159 -0.56 -17.76 -17.00
C THR A 159 -0.67 -16.25 -16.89
N ASN A 160 -0.47 -15.74 -15.68
CA ASN A 160 -0.52 -14.30 -15.43
C ASN A 160 0.55 -13.57 -16.25
N ARG A 161 0.24 -12.37 -16.71
CA ARG A 161 1.17 -11.52 -17.46
C ARG A 161 1.02 -10.08 -17.03
N GLY A 162 2.14 -9.41 -16.78
CA GLY A 162 2.15 -8.01 -16.38
C GLY A 162 1.39 -7.75 -15.09
N ILE A 163 1.39 -8.70 -14.14
CA ILE A 163 0.76 -8.54 -12.83
C ILE A 163 1.86 -8.53 -11.77
N LYS A 164 1.81 -7.54 -10.89
CA LYS A 164 2.58 -7.48 -9.66
C LYS A 164 1.69 -7.89 -8.50
N SER A 165 2.24 -8.65 -7.55
CA SER A 165 1.58 -8.95 -6.28
C SER A 165 2.32 -8.29 -5.12
N MET A 166 1.59 -7.64 -4.24
CA MET A 166 2.07 -7.05 -2.99
C MET A 166 1.43 -7.78 -1.82
N PHE A 167 2.11 -7.76 -0.67
CA PHE A 167 1.68 -8.48 0.51
C PHE A 167 1.67 -7.54 1.71
N GLU A 168 0.52 -7.40 2.33
CA GLU A 168 0.27 -6.44 3.41
C GLU A 168 -0.56 -7.07 4.53
N PHE A 169 -0.80 -6.29 5.58
CA PHE A 169 -1.60 -6.68 6.74
C PHE A 169 -2.73 -5.68 6.96
N VAL A 170 -3.90 -6.20 7.32
CA VAL A 170 -5.04 -5.43 7.81
C VAL A 170 -5.40 -6.00 9.17
N GLY A 171 -4.97 -5.32 10.24
CA GLY A 171 -4.96 -5.88 11.59
C GLY A 171 -4.13 -7.18 11.65
N VAL A 172 -4.78 -8.28 12.05
CA VAL A 172 -4.16 -9.63 12.10
C VAL A 172 -4.32 -10.41 10.80
N PHE A 173 -5.08 -9.90 9.84
CA PHE A 173 -5.33 -10.56 8.56
C PHE A 173 -4.26 -10.21 7.55
N LYS A 174 -4.07 -11.11 6.59
CA LYS A 174 -3.08 -10.95 5.53
C LYS A 174 -3.79 -10.68 4.22
N VAL A 175 -3.31 -9.71 3.46
CA VAL A 175 -3.88 -9.39 2.14
C VAL A 175 -2.81 -9.55 1.07
N VAL A 176 -3.20 -10.19 -0.03
CA VAL A 176 -2.42 -10.23 -1.27
C VAL A 176 -3.10 -9.30 -2.26
N ILE A 177 -2.39 -8.27 -2.69
CA ILE A 177 -2.90 -7.22 -3.57
C ILE A 177 -2.27 -7.42 -4.95
N TYR A 178 -3.10 -7.67 -5.96
CA TYR A 178 -2.69 -7.75 -7.37
C TYR A 178 -2.92 -6.40 -8.05
N THR A 179 -1.89 -5.89 -8.73
CA THR A 179 -1.93 -4.65 -9.53
C THR A 179 -1.22 -4.85 -10.87
N PRO A 180 -1.49 -3.99 -11.88
CA PRO A 180 -0.67 -3.92 -13.09
C PRO A 180 0.82 -3.71 -12.78
N ASP A 181 1.69 -4.50 -13.40
CA ASP A 181 3.13 -4.27 -13.36
C ASP A 181 3.53 -3.28 -14.47
N LEU A 182 3.57 -1.99 -14.10
CA LEU A 182 3.94 -0.90 -15.00
C LEU A 182 5.45 -0.89 -15.34
N GLY A 183 6.29 -1.63 -14.60
CA GLY A 183 7.75 -1.57 -14.75
C GLY A 183 8.29 -2.34 -15.94
N GLN A 184 7.51 -3.31 -16.42
CA GLN A 184 7.93 -4.19 -17.51
C GLN A 184 7.40 -3.73 -18.87
N GLY A 185 6.75 -2.57 -18.96
CA GLY A 185 6.29 -2.00 -20.22
C GLY A 185 5.27 -2.87 -20.97
N PHE A 186 4.55 -3.75 -20.27
CA PHE A 186 3.51 -4.56 -20.89
C PHE A 186 2.28 -3.70 -21.17
N SER A 187 1.74 -3.83 -22.37
CA SER A 187 0.48 -3.20 -22.77
C SER A 187 -0.77 -3.91 -22.25
N GLU A 188 -0.61 -5.12 -21.71
CA GLU A 188 -1.72 -5.93 -21.22
C GLU A 188 -1.37 -6.60 -19.88
N HIS A 189 -2.31 -6.49 -18.94
CA HIS A 189 -2.19 -7.04 -17.60
C HIS A 189 -3.29 -8.09 -17.41
N ARG A 190 -2.91 -9.36 -17.30
CA ARG A 190 -3.86 -10.49 -17.30
C ARG A 190 -3.72 -11.30 -16.03
N LEU A 191 -4.83 -11.47 -15.30
CA LEU A 191 -4.94 -12.37 -14.16
C LEU A 191 -5.94 -13.48 -14.48
N PHE A 192 -5.55 -14.73 -14.27
CA PHE A 192 -6.41 -15.89 -14.47
C PHE A 192 -6.91 -16.41 -13.13
N SER A 193 -8.16 -16.89 -13.07
CA SER A 193 -8.81 -17.32 -11.83
C SER A 193 -8.09 -18.48 -11.13
N ASN A 194 -7.41 -19.35 -11.88
CA ASN A 194 -6.55 -20.42 -11.33
C ASN A 194 -5.28 -19.89 -10.61
N ASN A 195 -4.96 -18.61 -10.76
CA ASN A 195 -3.85 -17.93 -10.10
C ASN A 195 -4.29 -16.85 -9.11
N LEU A 196 -5.59 -16.75 -8.82
CA LEU A 196 -6.14 -15.79 -7.86
C LEU A 196 -5.65 -16.07 -6.43
N PHE A 197 -5.48 -17.34 -6.07
CA PHE A 197 -5.00 -17.76 -4.76
C PHE A 197 -3.55 -18.22 -4.86
N ASP A 198 -2.68 -17.75 -3.98
CA ASP A 198 -1.26 -18.14 -4.00
C ASP A 198 -0.97 -19.39 -3.15
N LYS A 199 -1.86 -19.74 -2.23
CA LYS A 199 -1.79 -20.94 -1.39
C LYS A 199 -3.12 -21.66 -1.31
N TYR A 200 -3.04 -22.99 -1.17
CA TYR A 200 -4.20 -23.88 -1.02
C TYR A 200 -5.27 -23.62 -2.10
N LYS A 201 -4.83 -23.51 -3.36
CA LYS A 201 -5.64 -23.08 -4.51
C LYS A 201 -6.96 -23.83 -4.65
N SER A 202 -6.94 -25.15 -4.50
CA SER A 202 -8.13 -26.00 -4.59
C SER A 202 -9.15 -25.68 -3.51
N PHE A 203 -8.69 -25.48 -2.27
CA PHE A 203 -9.53 -25.18 -1.10
C PHE A 203 -10.05 -23.75 -1.07
N ASN A 204 -9.34 -22.81 -1.68
CA ASN A 204 -9.72 -21.40 -1.71
C ASN A 204 -10.51 -21.01 -2.96
N LYS A 205 -10.70 -21.93 -3.90
CA LYS A 205 -11.31 -21.66 -5.21
C LYS A 205 -12.71 -21.04 -5.07
N ILE A 206 -13.01 -20.08 -5.95
CA ILE A 206 -14.36 -19.57 -6.20
C ILE A 206 -14.90 -20.30 -7.43
N GLY A 207 -16.14 -20.79 -7.34
CA GLY A 207 -16.83 -21.46 -8.45
C GLY A 207 -16.95 -20.57 -9.68
N SER A 208 -16.88 -21.16 -10.88
CA SER A 208 -17.01 -20.41 -12.14
C SER A 208 -18.38 -19.76 -12.29
N ASP A 209 -19.41 -20.40 -11.77
CA ASP A 209 -20.77 -19.87 -11.66
C ASP A 209 -20.80 -18.56 -10.85
N MET A 210 -20.09 -18.50 -9.73
CA MET A 210 -19.98 -17.28 -8.93
C MET A 210 -19.13 -16.21 -9.60
N LEU A 211 -17.98 -16.59 -10.18
CA LEU A 211 -17.12 -15.64 -10.91
C LEU A 211 -17.82 -15.04 -12.13
N SER A 212 -18.77 -15.75 -12.75
CA SER A 212 -19.55 -15.25 -13.90
C SER A 212 -20.24 -13.91 -13.63
N ARG A 213 -20.50 -13.58 -12.36
CA ARG A 213 -21.06 -12.30 -11.90
C ARG A 213 -20.16 -11.08 -12.19
N LEU A 214 -18.87 -11.27 -12.43
CA LEU A 214 -17.91 -10.19 -12.74
C LEU A 214 -17.91 -9.72 -14.20
N SER A 215 -18.72 -10.35 -15.08
CA SER A 215 -18.94 -10.01 -16.51
C SER A 215 -17.80 -9.22 -17.17
N SER A 216 -16.85 -9.86 -17.87
CA SER A 216 -15.80 -9.23 -18.70
C SER A 216 -15.43 -7.76 -18.41
N LYS A 217 -15.00 -7.49 -17.18
CA LYS A 217 -14.52 -6.17 -16.74
C LYS A 217 -13.02 -6.23 -16.46
N ASP A 218 -12.38 -5.07 -16.65
CA ASP A 218 -11.00 -4.83 -16.25
C ASP A 218 -11.02 -4.11 -14.88
N PHE A 219 -10.08 -4.43 -14.00
CA PHE A 219 -10.07 -3.97 -12.60
C PHE A 219 -8.77 -3.24 -12.28
N ASN A 220 -8.80 -2.18 -11.47
CA ASN A 220 -7.59 -1.47 -11.07
C ASN A 220 -6.72 -2.34 -10.15
N SER A 221 -7.37 -3.08 -9.24
CA SER A 221 -6.69 -4.03 -8.36
C SER A 221 -7.61 -5.18 -7.93
N ILE A 222 -7.00 -6.26 -7.46
CA ILE A 222 -7.70 -7.42 -6.89
C ILE A 222 -7.04 -7.76 -5.55
N HIS A 223 -7.80 -7.75 -4.46
CA HIS A 223 -7.29 -7.99 -3.11
C HIS A 223 -7.84 -9.32 -2.59
N VAL A 224 -6.96 -10.20 -2.10
CA VAL A 224 -7.36 -11.47 -1.50
C VAL A 224 -6.97 -11.48 -0.04
N TYR A 225 -7.97 -11.54 0.83
CA TYR A 225 -7.81 -11.52 2.28
C TYR A 225 -7.79 -12.93 2.84
N TYR A 226 -6.82 -13.17 3.72
CA TYR A 226 -6.58 -14.46 4.34
C TYR A 226 -6.51 -14.35 5.87
N THR A 227 -6.71 -15.50 6.51
CA THR A 227 -6.25 -15.74 7.88
C THR A 227 -4.75 -15.50 8.03
N TYR A 228 -4.30 -15.25 9.26
CA TYR A 228 -2.89 -14.99 9.56
C TYR A 228 -1.93 -16.11 9.10
N ASP A 229 -2.37 -17.37 9.06
CA ASP A 229 -1.55 -18.49 8.56
C ASP A 229 -1.58 -18.64 7.03
N ARG A 230 -2.39 -17.82 6.34
CA ARG A 230 -2.64 -17.85 4.88
C ARG A 230 -3.19 -19.18 4.37
N ARG A 231 -3.86 -19.95 5.22
CA ARG A 231 -4.49 -21.21 4.80
C ARG A 231 -5.86 -20.97 4.20
N VAL A 232 -6.63 -20.10 4.84
CA VAL A 232 -8.03 -19.83 4.51
C VAL A 232 -8.13 -18.43 3.93
N SER A 233 -8.56 -18.33 2.68
CA SER A 233 -9.07 -17.07 2.12
C SER A 233 -10.45 -16.79 2.69
N LEU A 234 -10.70 -15.55 3.12
CA LEU A 234 -11.93 -15.12 3.75
C LEU A 234 -12.76 -14.24 2.80
N MET A 235 -12.08 -13.46 1.97
CA MET A 235 -12.71 -12.45 1.12
C MET A 235 -11.85 -12.17 -0.10
N VAL A 236 -12.49 -11.83 -1.23
CA VAL A 236 -11.81 -11.33 -2.43
C VAL A 236 -12.51 -10.06 -2.89
N ASP A 237 -11.77 -8.96 -3.00
CA ASP A 237 -12.25 -7.70 -3.58
C ASP A 237 -11.70 -7.52 -4.99
N PHE A 238 -12.57 -7.18 -5.93
CA PHE A 238 -12.22 -6.67 -7.25
C PHE A 238 -12.57 -5.18 -7.27
N ILE A 239 -11.55 -4.34 -7.40
CA ILE A 239 -11.68 -2.88 -7.36
C ILE A 239 -11.73 -2.35 -8.79
N ASP A 240 -12.82 -1.67 -9.12
CA ASP A 240 -13.06 -1.00 -10.40
C ASP A 240 -13.37 0.47 -10.13
N ASP A 241 -12.33 1.28 -10.13
CA ASP A 241 -12.33 2.68 -9.77
C ASP A 241 -12.94 2.88 -8.39
N CYS A 242 -14.10 3.53 -8.27
CA CYS A 242 -14.76 3.78 -6.99
C CYS A 242 -15.65 2.61 -6.54
N ARG A 243 -15.78 1.57 -7.35
CA ARG A 243 -16.70 0.46 -7.10
C ARG A 243 -15.95 -0.79 -6.68
N LYS A 244 -16.51 -1.50 -5.70
CA LYS A 244 -15.97 -2.76 -5.19
C LYS A 244 -16.93 -3.89 -5.50
N TYR A 245 -16.41 -4.98 -6.06
CA TYR A 245 -17.12 -6.26 -6.19
C TYR A 245 -16.46 -7.28 -5.29
N GLN A 246 -17.20 -7.79 -4.32
CA GLN A 246 -16.67 -8.53 -3.20
C GLN A 246 -17.25 -9.93 -3.14
N PHE A 247 -16.37 -10.91 -2.98
CA PHE A 247 -16.72 -12.29 -2.69
C PHE A 247 -16.43 -12.58 -1.23
N LEU A 248 -17.45 -12.94 -0.45
CA LEU A 248 -17.35 -13.23 0.97
C LEU A 248 -17.45 -14.72 1.19
N ARG A 249 -16.51 -15.31 1.92
CA ARG A 249 -16.59 -16.75 2.21
C ARG A 249 -17.63 -17.01 3.29
N VAL A 250 -18.61 -17.84 2.98
CA VAL A 250 -19.69 -18.23 3.91
C VAL A 250 -19.64 -19.71 4.30
N GLY A 251 -18.83 -20.51 3.60
CA GLY A 251 -18.63 -21.92 3.91
C GLY A 251 -17.30 -22.46 3.39
N GLU A 252 -17.13 -23.78 3.46
CA GLU A 252 -15.92 -24.45 2.97
C GLU A 252 -15.73 -24.23 1.45
N ASP A 253 -16.79 -24.42 0.66
CA ASP A 253 -16.77 -24.20 -0.79
C ASP A 253 -17.84 -23.20 -1.25
N SER A 254 -18.30 -22.32 -0.35
CA SER A 254 -19.40 -21.40 -0.60
C SER A 254 -18.99 -19.95 -0.42
N TRP A 255 -19.40 -19.13 -1.38
CA TRP A 255 -19.12 -17.71 -1.45
C TRP A 255 -20.40 -16.93 -1.70
N ASP A 256 -20.54 -15.78 -1.05
CA ASP A 256 -21.54 -14.77 -1.36
C ASP A 256 -20.91 -13.66 -2.19
N PHE A 257 -21.71 -12.96 -2.98
CA PHE A 257 -21.29 -11.86 -3.84
C PHE A 257 -22.03 -10.57 -3.49
N GLN A 258 -21.29 -9.48 -3.33
CA GLN A 258 -21.82 -8.15 -3.05
C GLN A 258 -21.13 -7.12 -3.95
N ALA A 259 -21.85 -6.07 -4.33
CA ALA A 259 -21.30 -4.94 -5.06
C ALA A 259 -21.79 -3.66 -4.40
N PHE A 260 -20.88 -2.75 -4.09
CA PHE A 260 -21.20 -1.49 -3.43
C PHE A 260 -20.18 -0.42 -3.81
N ASP A 261 -20.60 0.83 -3.68
CA ASP A 261 -19.82 2.02 -4.02
C ASP A 261 -19.18 2.66 -2.76
N ASP A 262 -19.44 2.07 -1.59
CA ASP A 262 -18.97 2.57 -0.29
C ASP A 262 -17.59 2.03 0.11
N PHE A 263 -16.87 2.86 0.86
CA PHE A 263 -15.62 2.50 1.50
C PHE A 263 -15.83 1.77 2.82
N GLU A 264 -14.90 0.88 3.15
CA GLU A 264 -14.80 0.29 4.48
C GLU A 264 -13.49 0.77 5.10
N THR A 265 -13.55 1.37 6.29
CA THR A 265 -12.33 1.69 7.05
C THR A 265 -11.59 0.42 7.45
N ASP A 266 -10.30 0.52 7.77
CA ASP A 266 -9.52 -0.63 8.25
C ASP A 266 -10.18 -1.30 9.47
N GLU A 267 -10.76 -0.52 10.39
CA GLU A 267 -11.48 -1.05 11.56
C GLU A 267 -12.72 -1.85 11.16
N GLN A 268 -13.54 -1.32 10.24
CA GLN A 268 -14.72 -2.00 9.72
C GLN A 268 -14.34 -3.28 8.98
N LEU A 269 -13.27 -3.22 8.20
CA LEU A 269 -12.74 -4.36 7.45
C LEU A 269 -12.20 -5.45 8.39
N VAL A 270 -11.45 -5.09 9.45
CA VAL A 270 -10.99 -6.05 10.47
C VAL A 270 -12.18 -6.71 11.16
N LEU A 271 -13.21 -5.95 11.54
CA LEU A 271 -14.41 -6.50 12.17
C LEU A 271 -15.14 -7.47 11.22
N LYS A 272 -15.28 -7.10 9.95
CA LYS A 272 -15.91 -7.93 8.93
C LYS A 272 -15.17 -9.23 8.69
N LEU A 273 -13.85 -9.17 8.51
CA LEU A 273 -13.00 -10.37 8.35
C LEU A 273 -13.05 -11.27 9.59
N SER A 274 -13.09 -10.68 10.78
CA SER A 274 -13.25 -11.41 12.05
C SER A 274 -14.59 -12.13 12.12
N ASN A 275 -15.67 -11.48 11.71
CA ASN A 275 -17.01 -12.08 11.68
C ASN A 275 -17.12 -13.21 10.66
N LEU A 276 -16.55 -13.04 9.45
CA LEU A 276 -16.47 -14.11 8.46
C LEU A 276 -15.74 -15.31 9.04
N TYR A 277 -14.54 -15.10 9.60
CA TYR A 277 -13.75 -16.19 10.17
C TYR A 277 -14.46 -16.93 11.31
N ARG A 278 -15.12 -16.21 12.23
CA ARG A 278 -15.93 -16.82 13.31
C ARG A 278 -17.12 -17.61 12.77
N GLY A 279 -17.73 -17.14 11.67
CA GLY A 279 -18.86 -17.78 11.02
C GLY A 279 -18.52 -19.07 10.28
N LEU A 280 -17.26 -19.24 9.86
CA LEU A 280 -16.80 -20.45 9.17
C LEU A 280 -16.74 -21.63 10.13
N LYS A 281 -17.82 -22.42 10.16
CA LYS A 281 -17.84 -23.73 10.80
C LYS A 281 -17.09 -24.73 9.92
N PHE A 282 -15.75 -24.73 9.99
CA PHE A 282 -14.99 -25.84 9.43
C PHE A 282 -15.44 -27.11 10.17
N LYS A 283 -16.04 -28.07 9.46
CA LYS A 283 -16.30 -29.40 10.01
C LYS A 283 -14.97 -30.12 10.17
N VAL A 284 -14.20 -29.73 11.18
CA VAL A 284 -12.94 -30.42 11.44
C VAL A 284 -13.24 -31.63 12.31
N SER A 285 -13.01 -32.82 11.76
CA SER A 285 -12.88 -34.08 12.51
C SER A 285 -11.71 -34.07 13.50
N ARG A 286 -10.93 -32.98 13.54
CA ARG A 286 -9.99 -32.62 14.61
C ARG A 286 -10.05 -31.12 14.87
N PRO A 287 -10.56 -30.66 16.01
CA PRO A 287 -10.63 -29.22 16.28
C PRO A 287 -9.24 -28.61 16.08
N ILE A 288 -9.11 -27.65 15.15
CA ILE A 288 -8.04 -26.65 15.23
C ILE A 288 -8.26 -26.01 16.58
N SER A 289 -7.30 -26.16 17.49
CA SER A 289 -7.52 -25.93 18.91
C SER A 289 -8.10 -24.52 19.13
N HIS A 290 -9.25 -24.47 19.80
CA HIS A 290 -9.93 -23.22 20.17
C HIS A 290 -9.00 -22.27 20.96
N GLY A 291 -7.91 -22.79 21.54
CA GLY A 291 -6.89 -22.00 22.24
C GLY A 291 -6.07 -21.05 21.36
N HIS A 292 -5.94 -21.28 20.05
CA HIS A 292 -5.24 -20.34 19.16
C HIS A 292 -6.14 -19.19 18.68
N VAL A 293 -7.46 -19.36 18.73
CA VAL A 293 -8.42 -18.35 18.26
C VAL A 293 -8.81 -17.38 19.37
N LEU A 294 -8.89 -17.83 20.63
CA LEU A 294 -9.21 -16.96 21.77
C LEU A 294 -8.08 -15.98 22.13
N LEU A 295 -6.81 -16.39 22.00
CA LEU A 295 -5.67 -15.53 22.34
C LEU A 295 -5.38 -14.41 21.32
N ASP A 296 -5.80 -14.56 20.07
CA ASP A 296 -5.61 -13.51 19.04
C ASP A 296 -6.90 -12.65 18.83
N VAL A 297 -8.06 -13.06 19.38
CA VAL A 297 -9.31 -12.27 19.35
C VAL A 297 -9.49 -11.41 20.61
N MET A 298 -8.95 -11.81 21.77
CA MET A 298 -9.02 -11.04 23.02
C MET A 298 -8.20 -9.73 23.01
N ASP A 299 -7.38 -9.49 21.99
CA ASP A 299 -6.61 -8.23 21.83
C ASP A 299 -7.45 -7.07 21.26
N ILE A 300 -8.72 -7.32 20.88
CA ILE A 300 -9.62 -6.33 20.26
C ILE A 300 -10.51 -5.61 21.30
N ASP A 301 -10.67 -6.15 22.52
CA ASP A 301 -11.59 -5.61 23.54
C ASP A 301 -10.91 -4.69 24.60
N GLY A 302 -9.75 -4.08 24.29
CA GLY A 302 -9.27 -2.91 25.03
C GLY A 302 -8.73 -3.16 26.45
N VAL A 303 -8.03 -4.27 26.68
CA VAL A 303 -7.20 -4.44 27.89
C VAL A 303 -5.73 -4.32 27.49
N GLU A 304 -5.02 -3.32 28.01
CA GLU A 304 -3.57 -3.19 27.88
C GLU A 304 -2.87 -4.47 28.37
N VAL A 305 -2.53 -5.36 27.44
CA VAL A 305 -1.58 -6.43 27.72
C VAL A 305 -0.21 -5.93 27.33
N THR A 306 0.52 -5.47 28.35
CA THR A 306 1.97 -5.24 28.31
C THR A 306 2.64 -6.28 27.41
N ARG A 307 3.27 -5.82 26.32
CA ARG A 307 4.02 -6.63 25.35
C ARG A 307 4.95 -7.61 26.07
N VAL A 308 4.53 -8.85 26.23
CA VAL A 308 5.46 -9.96 26.40
C VAL A 308 5.84 -10.38 25.00
N ARG A 309 7.00 -9.89 24.52
CA ARG A 309 7.65 -10.38 23.30
C ARG A 309 7.54 -11.90 23.27
N ARG A 310 6.83 -12.46 22.28
CA ARG A 310 6.83 -13.90 22.00
C ARG A 310 8.29 -14.31 21.76
N PHE A 311 8.91 -14.91 22.78
CA PHE A 311 10.18 -15.60 22.64
C PHE A 311 9.96 -16.75 21.65
N SER A 312 10.56 -16.61 20.47
CA SER A 312 10.63 -17.70 19.49
C SER A 312 11.43 -18.84 20.12
N TYR A 313 10.76 -19.95 20.43
CA TYR A 313 11.41 -21.18 20.90
C TYR A 313 12.50 -21.66 19.91
N ARG A 314 12.42 -21.32 18.62
CA ARG A 314 13.48 -21.63 17.65
C ARG A 314 14.80 -20.93 17.96
N GLY A 315 14.77 -19.70 18.48
CA GLY A 315 15.97 -18.99 18.92
C GLY A 315 16.59 -19.61 20.18
N LEU A 316 15.77 -20.12 21.09
CA LEU A 316 16.23 -20.80 22.31
C LEU A 316 16.87 -22.16 21.99
N TYR A 317 16.30 -22.93 21.06
CA TYR A 317 16.88 -24.20 20.61
C TYR A 317 18.18 -24.00 19.82
N LEU A 318 18.26 -23.00 18.94
CA LEU A 318 19.51 -22.65 18.25
C LEU A 318 20.56 -22.14 19.23
N GLY A 319 20.18 -21.28 20.17
CA GLY A 319 21.08 -20.76 21.21
C GLY A 319 21.61 -21.86 22.14
N LEU A 320 20.75 -22.80 22.56
CA LEU A 320 21.16 -23.97 23.35
C LEU A 320 22.04 -24.93 22.55
N PHE A 321 21.78 -25.12 21.26
CA PHE A 321 22.60 -25.97 20.41
C PHE A 321 23.99 -25.36 20.18
N PHE A 322 24.07 -24.07 19.87
CA PHE A 322 25.35 -23.36 19.75
C PHE A 322 26.10 -23.29 21.07
N GLY A 323 25.40 -23.03 22.19
CA GLY A 323 25.99 -23.02 23.52
C GLY A 323 26.52 -24.38 23.94
N PHE A 324 25.80 -25.47 23.62
CA PHE A 324 26.22 -26.84 23.93
C PHE A 324 27.42 -27.28 23.09
N VAL A 325 27.45 -26.96 21.78
CA VAL A 325 28.60 -27.24 20.91
C VAL A 325 29.82 -26.44 21.35
N PHE A 326 29.65 -25.17 21.73
CA PHE A 326 30.73 -24.34 22.27
C PHE A 326 31.26 -24.89 23.59
N PHE A 327 30.38 -25.32 24.49
CA PHE A 327 30.76 -25.95 25.76
C PHE A 327 31.53 -27.25 25.55
N LEU A 328 31.07 -28.13 24.65
CA LEU A 328 31.79 -29.36 24.27
C LEU A 328 33.16 -29.08 23.66
N SER A 329 33.26 -28.06 22.79
CA SER A 329 34.53 -27.63 22.19
C SER A 329 35.50 -27.12 23.25
N PHE A 330 35.00 -26.36 24.23
CA PHE A 330 35.79 -25.86 25.34
C PHE A 330 36.25 -26.98 26.29
N LEU A 331 35.38 -27.96 26.57
CA LEU A 331 35.73 -29.14 27.37
C LEU A 331 36.79 -30.01 26.68
N LEU A 332 36.68 -30.19 25.35
CA LEU A 332 37.69 -30.89 24.56
C LEU A 332 39.03 -30.16 24.56
N LEU A 333 39.01 -28.84 24.36
CA LEU A 333 40.23 -28.01 24.39
C LEU A 333 40.87 -28.03 25.77
N TYR A 334 40.06 -27.91 26.83
CA TYR A 334 40.52 -27.99 28.21
C TYR A 334 41.11 -29.36 28.52
N PHE A 335 40.48 -30.45 28.06
CA PHE A 335 41.01 -31.80 28.21
C PHE A 335 42.34 -31.98 27.45
N LEU A 336 42.46 -31.45 26.23
CA LEU A 336 43.70 -31.48 25.45
C LEU A 336 44.82 -30.66 26.10
N LEU A 337 44.50 -29.49 26.66
CA LEU A 337 45.46 -28.64 27.38
C LEU A 337 45.88 -29.26 28.72
N ALA A 338 44.94 -29.79 29.49
CA ALA A 338 45.21 -30.43 30.78
C ALA A 338 46.03 -31.73 30.64
N ASN A 339 45.89 -32.42 29.50
CA ASN A 339 46.65 -33.63 29.19
C ASN A 339 47.76 -33.40 28.16
N TYR A 340 48.13 -32.15 27.88
CA TYR A 340 49.13 -31.81 26.85
C TYR A 340 50.49 -32.44 27.13
N GLU A 341 50.89 -32.58 28.39
CA GLU A 341 52.13 -33.26 28.79
C GLU A 341 52.10 -34.77 28.51
N PHE A 342 50.91 -35.40 28.47
CA PHE A 342 50.74 -36.81 28.11
C PHE A 342 50.61 -37.05 26.60
N ILE A 343 50.06 -36.08 25.85
CA ILE A 343 49.78 -36.20 24.41
C ILE A 343 50.96 -35.68 23.56
N GLY A 344 51.76 -34.75 24.08
CA GLY A 344 52.94 -34.17 23.42
C GLY A 344 53.94 -35.20 22.85
N PRO A 345 54.24 -36.31 23.55
CA PRO A 345 55.11 -37.37 23.01
C PRO A 345 54.50 -38.14 21.83
N PHE A 346 53.17 -38.27 21.75
CA PHE A 346 52.49 -38.96 20.65
C PHE A 346 52.38 -38.10 19.37
N LEU A 347 52.21 -36.78 19.54
CA LEU A 347 52.14 -35.84 18.40
C LEU A 347 53.51 -35.52 17.78
N ARG A 348 54.63 -35.79 18.48
CA ARG A 348 56.00 -35.59 17.95
C ARG A 348 56.52 -36.72 17.06
N ILE A 349 55.79 -37.82 16.86
CA ILE A 349 56.29 -38.98 16.07
C ILE A 349 56.03 -38.84 14.56
N ARG A 350 55.42 -37.76 14.07
CA ARG A 350 55.36 -37.48 12.62
C ARG A 350 55.51 -35.99 12.31
N ILE A 351 56.75 -35.52 12.26
CA ILE A 351 57.23 -34.57 11.25
C ILE A 351 58.54 -35.11 10.72
#